data_AF-A0A060C2Z2-F1
#
_entry.id   AF-A0A060C2Z2-F1
#
_cell.length_a   1.000
_cell.length_b   1.000
_cell.length_c   1.000
_cell.angle_alpha   90.00
_cell.angle_beta   90.00
_cell.angle_gamma   90.00
#
_symmetry.space_group_name_H-M   'P 1'
#
loop_
_entity.id
_entity.type
_entity.pdbx_description
1 polymer ?
#
loop_
_entity_poly.entity_id
_entity_poly.type
_entity_poly.pdbx_seq_one_letter_code
_entity_poly.pdbx_strand_id
1 'polypeptide(L)'
;MDTSEEHRWSLLRWAPRHHSGVLYYPGHEGEVWVDAIAEVVPVLVATGDFAPADMQYRMHREHLWNPQTGLYGEAFNVDEGTWVREAPTASANAKVALGMAEALRIGGEGTPSEMRARWLRDTHALLKAVETLDIEEQVRATLERARARLSEAEQR
;
A
#
# COMPACT_ATOMS: atom_id res chain seq x y z
N MET A 1 -17.02 -10.18 18.54
CA MET A 1 -16.88 -9.75 17.14
C MET A 1 -15.66 -10.50 16.63
N ASP A 2 -15.68 -11.02 15.41
CA ASP A 2 -14.48 -11.69 14.88
C ASP A 2 -13.33 -10.66 14.86
N THR A 3 -12.09 -11.08 15.15
CA THR A 3 -10.92 -10.18 15.18
C THR A 3 -10.76 -9.44 13.85
N SER A 4 -11.19 -10.06 12.75
CA SER A 4 -11.23 -9.47 11.41
C SER A 4 -12.25 -8.33 11.29
N GLU A 5 -13.44 -8.46 11.89
CA GLU A 5 -14.45 -7.41 11.92
C GLU A 5 -14.07 -6.24 12.84
N GLU A 6 -13.41 -6.53 13.97
CA GLU A 6 -12.85 -5.50 14.85
C GLU A 6 -11.83 -4.64 14.11
N HIS A 7 -10.90 -5.27 13.39
CA HIS A 7 -9.90 -4.57 12.62
C HIS A 7 -10.54 -3.77 11.48
N ARG A 8 -11.47 -4.37 10.74
CA ARG A 8 -12.23 -3.70 9.68
C ARG A 8 -12.92 -2.44 10.18
N TRP A 9 -13.67 -2.54 11.28
CA TRP A 9 -14.43 -1.40 11.80
C TRP A 9 -13.52 -0.31 12.38
N SER A 10 -12.40 -0.70 12.99
CA SER A 10 -11.35 0.25 13.38
C SER A 10 -10.89 1.09 12.20
N LEU A 11 -10.48 0.46 11.10
CA LEU A 11 -10.04 1.15 9.88
C LEU A 11 -11.15 2.03 9.28
N LEU A 12 -12.38 1.53 9.20
CA LEU A 12 -13.47 2.23 8.52
C LEU A 12 -14.05 3.40 9.34
N ARG A 13 -14.06 3.33 10.67
CA ARG A 13 -14.83 4.27 11.52
C ARG A 13 -14.01 5.05 12.53
N TRP A 14 -13.03 4.41 13.17
CA TRP A 14 -12.44 4.95 14.40
C TRP A 14 -10.98 5.38 14.25
N ALA A 15 -10.26 4.81 13.29
CA ALA A 15 -8.89 5.18 13.02
C ALA A 15 -8.80 6.68 12.65
N PRO A 16 -7.92 7.45 13.31
CA PRO A 16 -7.67 8.86 13.01
C PRO A 16 -7.33 9.05 11.53
N ARG A 17 -7.81 10.15 10.95
CA ARG A 17 -7.66 10.41 9.52
C ARG A 17 -7.72 11.89 9.20
N HIS A 18 -7.03 12.24 8.14
CA HIS A 18 -7.11 13.54 7.52
C HIS A 18 -8.52 13.79 6.93
N HIS A 19 -8.84 15.06 6.62
CA HIS A 19 -10.13 15.42 6.01
C HIS A 19 -10.35 14.79 4.62
N SER A 20 -9.28 14.41 3.92
CA SER A 20 -9.36 13.63 2.67
C SER A 20 -9.74 12.16 2.88
N GLY A 21 -9.74 11.68 4.13
CA GLY A 21 -10.06 10.31 4.51
C GLY A 21 -8.86 9.37 4.61
N VAL A 22 -7.64 9.81 4.28
CA VAL A 22 -6.42 9.01 4.46
C VAL A 22 -6.13 8.80 5.94
N LEU A 23 -5.82 7.56 6.32
CA LEU A 23 -5.54 7.22 7.71
C LEU A 23 -4.19 7.80 8.15
N TYR A 24 -4.16 8.35 9.36
CA TYR A 24 -2.90 8.65 10.02
C TYR A 24 -2.23 7.35 10.47
N TYR A 25 -0.91 7.36 10.51
CA TYR A 25 -0.17 6.22 11.01
C TYR A 25 -0.29 6.12 12.55
N PRO A 26 -0.46 4.92 13.13
CA PRO A 26 -0.68 4.79 14.56
C PRO A 26 0.42 5.43 15.42
N GLY A 27 0.05 6.38 16.28
CA GLY A 27 0.98 7.12 17.13
C GLY A 27 1.63 8.35 16.46
N HIS A 28 1.27 8.65 15.22
CA HIS A 28 1.82 9.75 14.42
C HIS A 28 0.68 10.59 13.82
N GLU A 29 0.07 11.44 14.66
CA GLU A 29 -1.01 12.33 14.22
C GLU A 29 -0.53 13.28 13.13
N GLY A 30 -1.35 13.45 12.08
CA GLY A 30 -1.01 14.26 10.90
C GLY A 30 -0.08 13.56 9.90
N GLU A 31 0.51 12.41 10.22
CA GLU A 31 1.45 11.72 9.32
C GLU A 31 0.81 10.50 8.63
N VAL A 32 1.11 10.34 7.33
CA VAL A 32 0.84 9.13 6.57
C VAL A 32 2.15 8.41 6.29
N TRP A 33 2.15 7.08 6.40
CA TRP A 33 3.35 6.26 6.24
C TRP A 33 3.14 5.20 5.17
N VAL A 34 4.20 4.91 4.43
CA VAL A 34 4.17 3.98 3.30
C VAL A 34 3.78 2.55 3.70
N ASP A 35 4.15 2.13 4.91
CA ASP A 35 3.82 0.81 5.47
C ASP A 35 2.29 0.60 5.57
N ALA A 36 1.51 1.68 5.77
CA ALA A 36 0.06 1.59 5.82
C ALA A 36 -0.56 1.10 4.51
N ILE A 37 0.07 1.31 3.35
CA ILE A 37 -0.40 0.71 2.09
C ILE A 37 -0.35 -0.82 2.18
N ALA A 38 0.75 -1.36 2.71
CA ALA A 38 0.96 -2.80 2.80
C ALA A 38 0.08 -3.47 3.86
N GLU A 39 -0.36 -2.72 4.88
CA GLU A 39 -1.14 -3.24 6.00
C GLU A 39 -2.65 -3.03 5.82
N VAL A 40 -3.08 -1.85 5.36
CA VAL A 40 -4.49 -1.46 5.33
C VAL A 40 -5.19 -1.96 4.07
N VAL A 41 -4.55 -1.85 2.90
CA VAL A 41 -5.19 -2.20 1.63
C VAL A 41 -5.57 -3.69 1.58
N PRO A 42 -4.70 -4.64 1.95
CA PRO A 42 -5.07 -6.06 1.92
C PRO A 42 -6.19 -6.41 2.91
N VAL A 43 -6.22 -5.79 4.09
CA VAL A 43 -7.28 -6.00 5.10
C VAL A 43 -8.62 -5.55 4.56
N LEU A 44 -8.70 -4.35 3.99
CA LEU A 44 -9.95 -3.84 3.40
C LEU A 44 -10.40 -4.67 2.20
N VAL A 45 -9.47 -5.18 1.39
CA VAL A 45 -9.80 -6.09 0.28
C VAL A 45 -10.34 -7.42 0.80
N ALA A 46 -9.75 -7.98 1.86
CA ALA A 46 -10.21 -9.23 2.47
C ALA A 46 -11.64 -9.15 3.01
N THR A 47 -12.12 -7.95 3.33
CA THR A 47 -13.49 -7.69 3.82
C THR A 47 -14.43 -7.19 2.73
N GLY A 48 -14.00 -7.14 1.47
CA GLY A 48 -14.79 -6.68 0.33
C GLY A 48 -14.97 -5.16 0.25
N ASP A 49 -14.26 -4.40 1.08
CA ASP A 49 -14.30 -2.93 1.12
C ASP A 49 -13.37 -2.31 0.06
N PHE A 50 -13.59 -2.67 -1.21
CA PHE A 50 -12.73 -2.26 -2.33
C PHE A 50 -12.64 -0.75 -2.51
N ALA A 51 -13.76 -0.03 -2.37
CA ALA A 51 -13.76 1.43 -2.53
C ALA A 51 -12.93 2.13 -1.42
N PRO A 52 -13.09 1.80 -0.13
CA PRO A 52 -12.16 2.23 0.92
C PRO A 52 -10.71 1.82 0.65
N ALA A 53 -10.44 0.59 0.20
CA ALA A 53 -9.10 0.11 -0.09
C ALA A 53 -8.41 0.96 -1.17
N ASP A 54 -9.10 1.24 -2.27
CA ASP A 54 -8.56 2.08 -3.35
C ASP A 54 -8.42 3.54 -2.96
N MET A 55 -9.31 4.05 -2.11
CA MET A 55 -9.15 5.39 -1.54
C MET A 55 -7.87 5.47 -0.70
N GLN A 56 -7.62 4.50 0.19
CA GLN A 56 -6.38 4.48 0.97
C GLN A 56 -5.15 4.37 0.06
N TYR A 57 -5.16 3.46 -0.92
CA TYR A 57 -4.07 3.34 -1.88
C TYR A 57 -3.77 4.66 -2.60
N ARG A 58 -4.79 5.30 -3.18
CA ARG A 58 -4.61 6.54 -3.95
C ARG A 58 -4.17 7.71 -3.08
N MET A 59 -4.72 7.86 -1.88
CA MET A 59 -4.35 8.98 -1.02
C MET A 59 -2.94 8.83 -0.45
N HIS A 60 -2.51 7.62 -0.07
CA HIS A 60 -1.10 7.41 0.30
C HIS A 60 -0.18 7.67 -0.90
N ARG A 61 -0.57 7.24 -2.11
CA ARG A 61 0.20 7.50 -3.33
C ARG A 61 0.31 8.98 -3.65
N GLU A 62 -0.76 9.76 -3.50
CA GLU A 62 -0.73 11.22 -3.72
C GLU A 62 0.35 11.92 -2.88
N HIS A 63 0.52 11.49 -1.63
CA HIS A 63 1.45 12.13 -0.69
C HIS A 63 2.86 11.54 -0.72
N LEU A 64 3.00 10.23 -0.96
CA LEU A 64 4.26 9.52 -0.76
C LEU A 64 4.98 9.17 -2.07
N TRP A 65 4.32 9.24 -3.22
CA TRP A 65 4.91 8.80 -4.49
C TRP A 65 5.80 9.88 -5.13
N ASN A 66 7.02 9.50 -5.48
CA ASN A 66 7.87 10.32 -6.33
C ASN A 66 7.78 9.85 -7.80
N PRO A 67 7.21 10.66 -8.70
CA PRO A 67 7.05 10.28 -10.11
C PRO A 67 8.36 10.23 -10.90
N GLN A 68 9.43 10.88 -10.42
CA GLN A 68 10.73 10.87 -11.10
C GLN A 68 11.48 9.56 -10.89
N THR A 69 11.40 9.01 -9.68
CA THR A 69 12.10 7.78 -9.31
C THR A 69 11.21 6.55 -9.46
N GLY A 70 9.89 6.72 -9.41
CA GLY A 70 8.96 5.60 -9.36
C GLY A 70 8.96 4.88 -8.02
N LEU A 71 9.33 5.57 -6.94
CA LEU A 71 9.42 5.02 -5.58
C LEU A 71 8.61 5.86 -4.60
N TYR A 72 8.23 5.25 -3.49
CA TYR A 72 7.62 5.93 -2.37
C TYR A 72 8.68 6.42 -1.38
N GLY A 73 8.54 7.66 -0.91
CA GLY A 73 9.12 8.10 0.37
C GLY A 73 8.41 7.42 1.54
N GLU A 74 9.02 7.43 2.72
CA GLU A 74 8.53 6.63 3.86
C GLU A 74 7.40 7.31 4.64
N ALA A 75 7.45 8.63 4.82
CA ALA A 75 6.46 9.35 5.63
C ALA A 75 6.28 10.82 5.23
N PHE A 76 5.04 11.30 5.28
CA PHE A 76 4.66 12.67 4.94
C PHE A 76 3.65 13.20 5.96
N ASN A 77 3.83 14.44 6.42
CA ASN A 77 2.85 15.13 7.26
C ASN A 77 1.83 15.81 6.35
N VAL A 78 0.61 15.26 6.29
CA VAL A 78 -0.45 15.75 5.40
C VAL A 78 -1.13 17.01 5.93
N ASP A 79 -1.07 17.26 7.24
CA ASP A 79 -1.63 18.47 7.84
C ASP A 79 -0.74 19.68 7.58
N GLU A 80 0.58 19.48 7.60
CA GLU A 80 1.58 20.53 7.35
C GLU A 80 2.03 20.63 5.88
N GLY A 81 1.79 19.58 5.09
CA GLY A 81 2.22 19.52 3.69
C GLY A 81 3.73 19.36 3.53
N THR A 82 4.39 18.63 4.44
CA THR A 82 5.84 18.51 4.50
C THR A 82 6.30 17.04 4.58
N TRP A 83 7.48 16.76 4.02
CA TRP A 83 8.11 15.45 4.18
C TRP A 83 8.60 15.25 5.61
N VAL A 84 8.25 14.11 6.20
CA VAL A 84 8.85 13.62 7.45
C VAL A 84 10.05 12.73 7.12
N ARG A 85 9.89 11.85 6.12
CA ARG A 85 10.94 10.98 5.57
C ARG A 85 10.75 10.80 4.06
N GLU A 86 11.43 11.62 3.28
CA GLU A 86 11.33 11.61 1.81
C GLU A 86 12.14 10.48 1.17
N ALA A 87 13.28 10.10 1.76
CA ALA A 87 14.21 9.15 1.14
C ALA A 87 13.57 7.77 0.98
N PRO A 88 13.52 7.20 -0.25
CA PRO A 88 12.95 5.88 -0.47
C PRO A 88 13.90 4.80 0.04
N THR A 89 13.36 3.83 0.78
CA THR A 89 14.09 2.62 1.17
C THR A 89 13.61 1.41 0.38
N ALA A 90 14.53 0.49 0.06
CA ALA A 90 14.19 -0.73 -0.65
C ALA A 90 13.23 -1.61 0.16
N SER A 91 13.43 -1.67 1.48
CA SER A 91 12.58 -2.42 2.41
C SER A 91 11.13 -1.94 2.40
N ALA A 92 10.89 -0.64 2.58
CA ALA A 92 9.52 -0.10 2.62
C ALA A 92 8.79 -0.28 1.28
N ASN A 93 9.46 0.01 0.17
CA ASN A 93 8.88 -0.18 -1.17
C ASN A 93 8.63 -1.67 -1.51
N ALA A 94 9.49 -2.58 -1.04
CA ALA A 94 9.26 -4.02 -1.18
C ALA A 94 8.04 -4.51 -0.38
N LYS A 95 7.80 -3.96 0.82
CA LYS A 95 6.58 -4.24 1.60
C LYS A 95 5.33 -3.76 0.87
N VAL A 96 5.35 -2.57 0.27
CA VAL A 96 4.22 -2.08 -0.55
C VAL A 96 3.95 -3.02 -1.72
N ALA A 97 4.99 -3.42 -2.46
CA ALA A 97 4.83 -4.34 -3.57
C ALA A 97 4.22 -5.67 -3.12
N LEU A 98 4.68 -6.22 -1.99
CA LEU A 98 4.13 -7.44 -1.42
C LEU A 98 2.67 -7.27 -0.98
N GLY A 99 2.34 -6.19 -0.27
CA GLY A 99 0.99 -5.91 0.19
C GLY A 99 0.01 -5.74 -0.97
N MET A 100 0.40 -4.98 -2.01
CA MET A 100 -0.45 -4.82 -3.20
C MET A 100 -0.61 -6.12 -4.00
N ALA A 101 0.45 -6.91 -4.15
CA ALA A 101 0.36 -8.23 -4.77
C ALA A 101 -0.60 -9.15 -3.97
N GLU A 102 -0.57 -9.06 -2.64
CA GLU A 102 -1.46 -9.83 -1.77
C GLU A 102 -2.91 -9.36 -1.88
N ALA A 103 -3.16 -8.05 -1.89
CA ALA A 103 -4.48 -7.48 -2.13
C ALA A 103 -5.06 -7.95 -3.47
N LEU A 104 -4.26 -7.93 -4.54
CA LEU A 104 -4.65 -8.42 -5.87
C LEU A 104 -4.99 -9.91 -5.87
N ARG A 105 -4.24 -10.72 -5.12
CA ARG A 105 -4.47 -12.17 -5.00
C ARG A 105 -5.71 -12.49 -4.19
N ILE A 106 -5.95 -11.77 -3.09
CA ILE A 106 -7.14 -11.92 -2.22
C ILE A 106 -8.39 -11.49 -2.98
N GLY A 107 -8.37 -10.30 -3.59
CA GLY A 107 -9.53 -9.74 -4.27
C GLY A 107 -9.88 -10.46 -5.57
N GLY A 108 -8.88 -11.00 -6.29
CA GLY A 108 -9.09 -11.80 -7.51
C GLY A 108 -9.98 -11.09 -8.53
N GLU A 109 -10.92 -11.83 -9.13
CA GLU A 109 -11.97 -11.30 -10.03
C GLU A 109 -13.03 -10.46 -9.30
N GLY A 110 -13.10 -10.53 -7.96
CA GLY A 110 -14.00 -9.70 -7.16
C GLY A 110 -13.58 -8.23 -7.09
N THR A 111 -12.30 -7.94 -7.32
CA THR A 111 -11.81 -6.55 -7.41
C THR A 111 -12.36 -5.88 -8.67
N PRO A 112 -12.95 -4.67 -8.57
CA PRO A 112 -13.40 -3.92 -9.75
C PRO A 112 -12.31 -3.80 -10.83
N SER A 113 -12.66 -4.06 -12.09
CA SER A 113 -11.70 -4.23 -13.19
C SER A 113 -10.74 -3.05 -13.37
N GLU A 114 -11.25 -1.82 -13.30
CA GLU A 114 -10.41 -0.62 -13.42
C GLU A 114 -9.41 -0.47 -12.27
N MET A 115 -9.83 -0.85 -11.06
CA MET A 115 -9.00 -0.84 -9.86
C MET A 115 -7.92 -1.92 -9.94
N ARG A 116 -8.30 -3.14 -10.30
CA ARG A 116 -7.40 -4.26 -10.53
C ARG A 116 -6.34 -3.91 -11.58
N ALA A 117 -6.76 -3.35 -12.72
CA ALA A 117 -5.85 -2.97 -13.80
C ALA A 117 -4.85 -1.89 -13.36
N ARG A 118 -5.28 -0.91 -12.57
CA ARG A 118 -4.39 0.12 -12.00
C ARG A 118 -3.39 -0.49 -11.02
N TRP A 119 -3.87 -1.25 -10.04
CA TRP A 119 -3.01 -1.85 -9.03
C TRP A 119 -1.99 -2.81 -9.65
N LEU A 120 -2.36 -3.61 -10.66
CA LEU A 120 -1.42 -4.45 -11.40
C LEU A 120 -0.31 -3.62 -12.06
N ARG A 121 -0.67 -2.60 -12.84
CA ARG A 121 0.31 -1.73 -13.50
C ARG A 121 1.24 -1.06 -12.51
N ASP A 122 0.69 -0.49 -11.44
CA ASP A 122 1.47 0.25 -10.46
C ASP A 122 2.37 -0.68 -9.62
N THR A 123 1.92 -1.90 -9.31
CA THR A 123 2.73 -2.91 -8.60
C THR A 123 3.87 -3.42 -9.48
N HIS A 124 3.63 -3.68 -10.77
CA HIS A 124 4.70 -4.03 -11.71
C HIS A 124 5.73 -2.91 -11.85
N ALA A 125 5.27 -1.66 -11.98
CA ALA A 125 6.15 -0.50 -12.06
C ALA A 125 7.00 -0.35 -10.80
N LEU A 126 6.41 -0.52 -9.62
CA LEU A 126 7.10 -0.46 -8.34
C LEU A 126 8.17 -1.57 -8.22
N LEU A 127 7.83 -2.82 -8.56
CA LEU A 127 8.78 -3.94 -8.51
C LEU A 127 10.02 -3.67 -9.37
N LYS A 128 9.84 -3.05 -10.54
CA LYS A 128 10.95 -2.64 -11.41
C LYS A 128 11.75 -1.47 -10.82
N ALA A 129 11.07 -0.50 -10.23
CA ALA A 129 11.74 0.67 -9.64
C ALA A 129 12.58 0.29 -8.41
N VAL A 130 12.14 -0.67 -7.60
CA VAL A 130 12.93 -1.11 -6.42
C VAL A 130 14.27 -1.71 -6.82
N GLU A 131 14.39 -2.33 -7.99
CA GLU A 131 15.65 -2.88 -8.52
C GLU A 131 16.74 -1.82 -8.77
N THR A 132 16.39 -0.53 -8.78
CA THR A 132 17.39 0.55 -8.90
C THR A 132 18.05 0.91 -7.57
N LEU A 133 17.58 0.35 -6.45
CA LEU A 133 18.14 0.58 -5.13
C LEU A 133 19.18 -0.51 -4.78
N ASP A 134 20.02 -0.24 -3.78
CA ASP A 134 20.83 -1.29 -3.17
C ASP A 134 19.93 -2.21 -2.34
N ILE A 135 19.97 -3.52 -2.62
CA ILE A 135 19.01 -4.49 -2.09
C ILE A 135 19.73 -5.52 -1.23
N GLU A 136 19.43 -5.48 0.07
CA GLU A 136 19.81 -6.52 1.03
C GLU A 136 19.06 -7.84 0.74
N GLU A 137 19.65 -8.97 1.15
CA GLU A 137 19.09 -10.30 0.89
C GLU A 137 17.66 -10.49 1.45
N GLN A 138 17.38 -9.92 2.63
CA GLN A 138 16.04 -9.97 3.22
C GLN A 138 14.99 -9.23 2.36
N VAL A 139 15.39 -8.13 1.72
CA VAL A 139 14.54 -7.36 0.82
C VAL A 139 14.32 -8.15 -0.48
N ARG A 140 15.36 -8.81 -1.01
CA ARG A 140 15.25 -9.70 -2.17
C ARG A 140 14.21 -10.81 -1.95
N ALA A 141 14.26 -11.49 -0.81
CA ALA A 141 13.27 -12.52 -0.46
C ALA A 141 11.83 -11.97 -0.36
N THR A 142 11.67 -10.69 -0.03
CA THR A 142 10.35 -10.02 0.00
C THR A 142 9.87 -9.70 -1.41
N LEU A 143 10.75 -9.22 -2.28
CA LEU A 143 10.45 -8.97 -3.69
C LEU A 143 10.08 -10.25 -4.45
N GLU A 144 10.80 -11.35 -4.23
CA GLU A 144 10.45 -12.64 -4.84
C GLU A 144 9.06 -13.14 -4.41
N ARG A 145 8.72 -12.98 -3.12
CA ARG A 145 7.37 -13.27 -2.64
C ARG A 145 6.32 -12.38 -3.30
N ALA A 146 6.60 -11.08 -3.45
CA ALA A 146 5.69 -10.17 -4.14
C ALA A 146 5.48 -10.58 -5.60
N ARG A 147 6.53 -10.95 -6.32
CA ARG A 147 6.46 -11.45 -7.71
C ARG A 147 5.64 -12.73 -7.83
N ALA A 148 5.85 -13.69 -6.93
CA ALA A 148 5.09 -14.93 -6.90
C ALA A 148 3.59 -14.66 -6.68
N ARG A 149 3.25 -13.82 -5.70
CA ARG A 149 1.85 -13.44 -5.40
C ARG A 149 1.19 -12.68 -6.55
N LEU A 150 1.94 -11.82 -7.23
CA LEU A 150 1.44 -11.07 -8.39
C LEU A 150 1.13 -12.02 -9.56
N SER A 151 2.03 -12.97 -9.83
CA SER A 151 1.82 -14.00 -10.86
C SER A 151 0.60 -14.88 -10.54
N GLU A 152 0.43 -15.31 -9.29
CA GLU A 152 -0.77 -16.02 -8.84
C GLU A 152 -2.04 -15.18 -9.02
N ALA A 153 -1.95 -13.87 -8.74
CA ALA A 153 -3.08 -12.98 -8.92
C ALA A 153 -3.47 -12.87 -10.39
N GLU A 154 -2.52 -12.78 -11.33
CA GLU A 154 -2.79 -12.66 -12.78
C GLU A 154 -3.38 -13.92 -13.42
N GLN A 155 -3.19 -15.08 -12.80
CA GLN A 155 -3.75 -16.36 -13.24
C GLN A 155 -5.20 -16.60 -12.77
N ARG A 156 -5.72 -15.70 -11.91
CA ARG A 156 -7.09 -15.71 -11.41
C ARG A 156 -7.92 -14.64 -12.09
#